data_AF-A0A3N5KAK3-F1
#
_entry.id   AF-A0A3N5KAK3-F1
#
_cell.length_a   1.000
_cell.length_b   1.000
_cell.length_c   1.000
_cell.angle_alpha   90.00
_cell.angle_beta   90.00
_cell.angle_gamma   90.00
#
_symmetry.space_group_name_H-M   'P 1'
#
loop_
_entity.id
_entity.type
_entity.pdbx_description
1 polymer ?
#
loop_
_entity_poly.entity_id
_entity_poly.type
_entity_poly.pdbx_seq_one_letter_code
_entity_poly.pdbx_strand_id
1 'polypeptide(L)' 'MSVEENIAMVLRAAYLSMHRQTNTFLSKSGVTADQFVCLVILDDEDGITQQELATRATSDPNTISAMLALLEKQNLV' A
#
# COMPACT_ATOMS: atom_id res chain seq x y z
N MET A 1 8.53 0.34 -30.00
CA MET A 1 7.90 0.06 -28.71
C MET A 1 7.55 -1.41 -28.71
N SER A 2 8.17 -2.21 -27.84
CA SER A 2 7.87 -3.65 -27.75
C SER A 2 6.50 -3.86 -27.08
N VAL A 3 5.92 -5.05 -27.24
CA VAL A 3 4.67 -5.42 -26.56
C VAL A 3 4.85 -5.37 -25.03
N GLU A 4 6.03 -5.72 -24.53
CA GLU A 4 6.32 -5.70 -23.09
C GLU A 4 6.38 -4.26 -22.54
N GLU A 5 7.01 -3.34 -23.27
CA GLU A 5 7.02 -1.90 -22.92
C GLU A 5 5.60 -1.34 -22.85
N ASN A 6 4.73 -1.79 -23.76
CA ASN A 6 3.32 -1.38 -23.78
C ASN A 6 2.57 -1.92 -22.55
N ILE A 7 2.75 -3.20 -22.20
CA ILE A 7 2.10 -3.82 -21.04
C ILE A 7 2.55 -3.14 -19.74
N ALA A 8 3.85 -2.92 -19.55
CA ALA A 8 4.37 -2.28 -18.34
C ALA A 8 3.79 -0.86 -18.17
N MET A 9 3.74 -0.09 -19.27
CA MET A 9 3.20 1.27 -19.25
C MET A 9 1.70 1.29 -18.97
N VAL A 10 0.91 0.42 -19.62
CA VAL A 10 -0.55 0.37 -19.45
C VAL A 10 -0.91 -0.12 -18.04
N LEU A 11 -0.20 -1.13 -17.52
CA LEU A 11 -0.41 -1.60 -16.15
C LEU A 11 -0.10 -0.50 -15.13
N ARG A 12 1.01 0.22 -15.31
CA ARG A 12 1.36 1.36 -14.47
C ARG A 12 0.29 2.46 -14.53
N ALA A 13 -0.21 2.79 -15.71
CA ALA A 13 -1.26 3.79 -15.86
C ALA A 13 -2.56 3.38 -15.17
N ALA A 14 -2.97 2.12 -15.33
CA ALA A 14 -4.15 1.56 -14.67
C ALA A 14 -4.00 1.60 -13.13
N TYR A 15 -2.86 1.14 -12.62
CA TYR A 15 -2.55 1.19 -11.19
C TYR A 15 -2.60 2.63 -10.64
N LEU A 16 -1.94 3.59 -11.29
CA LEU A 16 -1.94 4.99 -10.85
C LEU A 16 -3.33 5.65 -10.91
N SER A 17 -4.17 5.23 -11.85
CA SER A 17 -5.56 5.70 -11.92
C SER A 17 -6.36 5.18 -10.72
N MET A 18 -6.33 3.87 -10.48
CA MET A 18 -6.99 3.23 -9.35
C MET A 18 -6.50 3.80 -8.02
N HIS A 19 -5.19 3.84 -7.81
CA HIS A 19 -4.55 4.31 -6.58
C HIS A 19 -4.94 5.75 -6.23
N ARG A 20 -5.09 6.64 -7.23
CA ARG A 20 -5.57 8.02 -7.01
C ARG A 20 -7.03 8.08 -6.57
N GLN A 21 -7.89 7.25 -7.15
CA GLN A 21 -9.28 7.16 -6.72
C GLN A 21 -9.39 6.62 -5.29
N THR A 22 -8.61 5.59 -4.95
CA THR A 22 -8.54 5.04 -3.59
C THR A 22 -8.07 6.08 -2.59
N ASN A 23 -7.00 6.82 -2.88
CA ASN A 23 -6.55 7.94 -2.03
C ASN A 23 -7.62 9.01 -1.83
N THR A 24 -8.34 9.37 -2.91
CA THR A 24 -9.42 10.37 -2.83
C THR A 24 -10.58 9.89 -1.95
N PHE A 25 -10.90 8.61 -2.01
CA PHE A 25 -11.94 8.02 -1.18
C PHE A 25 -11.52 7.97 0.31
N LEU A 26 -10.31 7.51 0.58
CA LEU A 26 -9.78 7.30 1.94
C LEU A 26 -9.32 8.59 2.62
N SER A 27 -9.16 9.70 1.89
CA SER A 27 -8.73 10.97 2.47
C SER A 27 -9.64 11.44 3.61
N LYS A 28 -10.93 11.06 3.60
CA LYS A 28 -11.90 11.34 4.66
C LYS A 28 -11.59 10.62 5.97
N SER A 29 -10.90 9.48 5.90
CA SER A 29 -10.47 8.67 7.04
C SER A 29 -9.04 8.99 7.48
N GLY A 30 -8.33 9.88 6.76
CA GLY A 30 -6.95 10.28 7.09
C GLY A 30 -5.89 9.23 6.73
N VAL A 31 -6.21 8.28 5.86
CA VAL A 31 -5.35 7.14 5.51
C VAL A 31 -5.07 7.15 4.00
N THR A 32 -3.85 6.80 3.58
CA THR A 32 -3.49 6.61 2.16
C THR A 32 -3.87 5.21 1.66
N ALA A 33 -3.89 5.02 0.35
CA ALA A 33 -4.11 3.71 -0.26
C ALA A 33 -3.05 2.68 0.16
N ASP A 34 -1.78 3.08 0.31
CA ASP A 34 -0.71 2.17 0.76
C ASP A 34 -0.87 1.80 2.24
N GLN A 35 -1.23 2.77 3.08
CA GLN A 35 -1.54 2.51 4.50
C GLN A 35 -2.77 1.59 4.65
N PHE A 36 -3.78 1.77 3.80
CA PHE A 36 -4.95 0.88 3.78
C PHE A 36 -4.58 -0.56 3.43
N VAL A 37 -3.69 -0.78 2.45
CA VAL A 37 -3.17 -2.13 2.15
C VAL A 37 -2.48 -2.73 3.37
N CYS A 38 -1.68 -1.95 4.11
CA CYS A 38 -1.05 -2.43 5.34
C CYS A 38 -2.08 -2.86 6.39
N LEU A 39 -3.12 -2.04 6.62
CA LEU A 39 -4.18 -2.34 7.58
C LEU A 39 -4.96 -3.60 7.20
N VAL A 40 -5.28 -3.81 5.91
CA VAL A 40 -5.96 -5.02 5.45
C VAL A 40 -5.12 -6.27 5.71
N ILE A 41 -3.80 -6.20 5.50
CA ILE A 41 -2.90 -7.33 5.76
C ILE A 41 -2.78 -7.62 7.26
N LEU A 42 -2.73 -6.57 8.09
CA LEU A 42 -2.65 -6.69 9.55
C LEU A 42 -3.95 -7.21 10.18
N ASP A 43 -5.10 -6.95 9.55
CA ASP A 43 -6.41 -7.45 10.01
C ASP A 43 -6.60 -8.96 9.72
N ASP A 44 -5.93 -9.48 8.68
CA ASP A 44 -6.09 -10.87 8.22
C ASP A 44 -5.35 -11.89 9.11
N GLU A 45 -4.23 -11.49 9.74
CA GLU A 45 -3.41 -12.38 10.58
C GLU A 45 -2.92 -11.69 11.86
N ASP A 46 -3.19 -12.31 13.01
CA ASP A 46 -2.66 -11.86 14.29
C ASP A 46 -1.16 -12.19 14.39
N GLY A 47 -0.32 -11.14 14.41
CA GLY A 47 1.12 -11.25 14.66
C GLY A 47 1.95 -11.67 13.43
N ILE A 48 2.09 -10.78 12.45
CA ILE A 48 3.08 -10.90 11.36
C ILE A 48 4.33 -10.05 11.63
N THR A 49 5.48 -10.45 11.09
CA THR A 49 6.67 -9.58 11.13
C THR A 49 6.58 -8.47 10.08
N GLN A 50 7.34 -7.38 10.28
CA GLN A 50 7.43 -6.31 9.28
C GLN A 50 7.98 -6.79 7.92
N GLN A 51 8.80 -7.86 7.91
CA GLN A 51 9.34 -8.44 6.67
C GLN A 51 8.27 -9.21 5.90
N GLU A 52 7.40 -9.96 6.58
CA GLU A 52 6.24 -10.57 5.94
C GLU A 52 5.27 -9.51 5.42
N LEU A 53 5.03 -8.45 6.19
CA LEU A 53 4.19 -7.33 5.77
C LEU A 53 4.74 -6.66 4.50
N ALA A 54 6.04 -6.37 4.44
CA ALA A 54 6.70 -5.81 3.25
C ALA A 54 6.53 -6.70 2.02
N THR A 55 6.71 -8.00 2.21
CA THR A 55 6.58 -9.00 1.13
C THR A 55 5.13 -9.03 0.60
N ARG A 56 4.14 -9.11 1.50
CA ARG A 56 2.72 -9.18 1.12
C ARG A 56 2.21 -7.88 0.51
N ALA A 57 2.68 -6.73 1.00
CA ALA A 57 2.35 -5.41 0.46
C ALA A 57 3.09 -5.09 -0.85
N THR A 58 4.01 -5.96 -1.31
CA THR A 58 4.90 -5.67 -2.45
C THR A 58 5.63 -4.32 -2.26
N SER A 59 6.10 -4.06 -1.04
CA SER A 59 6.76 -2.83 -0.62
C SER A 59 8.15 -3.15 -0.07
N ASP A 60 9.04 -2.16 -0.07
CA ASP A 60 10.32 -2.31 0.61
C ASP A 60 10.17 -2.15 2.14
N PRO A 61 11.06 -2.76 2.94
CA PRO A 61 10.99 -2.71 4.41
C PRO A 61 11.09 -1.30 5.02
N ASN A 62 11.82 -0.37 4.39
CA ASN A 62 11.94 1.00 4.92
C ASN A 62 10.62 1.74 4.79
N THR A 63 9.95 1.58 3.64
CA THR A 63 8.63 2.15 3.40
C THR A 63 7.58 1.57 4.36
N ILE A 64 7.61 0.25 4.64
CA ILE A 64 6.76 -0.35 5.67
C ILE A 64 7.05 0.21 7.06
N SER A 65 8.32 0.29 7.45
CA SER A 65 8.71 0.81 8.77
C SER A 65 8.20 2.24 8.98
N ALA A 66 8.35 3.10 7.95
CA ALA A 66 7.83 4.46 7.99
C ALA A 66 6.29 4.51 8.03
N MET A 67 5.61 3.64 7.27
CA MET A 67 4.15 3.56 7.27
C MET A 67 3.59 3.10 8.63
N LEU A 68 4.18 2.08 9.25
CA LEU A 68 3.78 1.60 10.58
C LEU A 68 3.94 2.72 11.62
N ALA A 69 5.06 3.43 11.62
CA ALA A 69 5.27 4.56 12.53
C ALA A 69 4.25 5.70 12.35
N LEU A 70 3.68 5.87 11.14
CA LEU A 70 2.60 6.82 10.90
C LEU A 70 1.25 6.28 11.40
N LEU A 71 0.97 5.00 11.15
CA LEU A 71 -0.26 4.32 11.60
C LEU A 71 -0.34 4.25 13.13
N GLU A 72 0.76 3.97 13.82
CA GLU A 72 0.86 4.00 15.28
C GLU A 72 0.53 5.40 15.83
N LYS A 73 1.08 6.46 15.21
CA LYS A 73 0.75 7.85 15.60
C LYS A 73 -0.73 8.19 15.37
N GLN A 74 -1.38 7.50 14.45
CA GLN A 74 -2.81 7.63 14.18
C GLN A 74 -3.67 6.72 15.08
N ASN A 75 -3.05 5.88 15.93
CA ASN A 75 -3.70 4.83 16.75
C ASN A 75 -4.48 3.80 15.90
N LEU A 76 -3.92 3.46 14.73
CA LEU A 76 -4.52 2.48 13.81
C LEU A 76 -3.81 1.12 13.85
N VAL A 77 -2.61 1.06 14.44
CA VAL A 77 -1.81 -0.14 14.73
C VAL A 77 -1.17 0.06 16.11
#